data_AF-U6DLF5-F1
#
_entry.id   AF-U6DLF5-F1
#
_cell.length_a   1.000
_cell.length_b   1.000
_cell.length_c   1.000
_cell.angle_alpha   90.00
_cell.angle_beta   90.00
_cell.angle_gamma   90.00
#
_symmetry.space_group_name_H-M   'P 1'
#
loop_
_entity.id
_entity.type
_entity.pdbx_description
1 polymer ?
#
loop_
_entity_poly.entity_id
_entity_poly.type
_entity_poly.pdbx_seq_one_letter_code
_entity_poly.pdbx_strand_id
1 'polypeptide(L)'
;GINGFEVQKQNCCWLLVTHKPCVKDDVMPALRKATGDAILKFEPLILHVQCRQLPDAQILHSVAIDSGFRNSGITVGKRGKTMLAIRSTHGLEVPLSHKGKLMVTEEYIDFLLQIANQKMEENKKRIERFYNCLQHALEKETITNSYPKKKIKDKNNSSYTRKKKRNPEAAHGKCITEENDEDCENDDDPGISITIFPKDY
;
A
#
# COMPACT_ATOMS: atom_id res chain seq x y z
N GLY A 1 -8.89 -15.57 -34.02
CA GLY A 1 -8.08 -14.67 -33.18
C GLY A 1 -9.05 -13.83 -32.40
N ILE A 2 -8.98 -13.74 -31.07
CA ILE A 2 -7.91 -13.13 -30.29
C ILE A 2 -7.71 -13.95 -29.01
N ASN A 3 -6.48 -14.43 -28.77
CA ASN A 3 -6.09 -15.04 -27.50
C ASN A 3 -5.94 -13.95 -26.45
N GLY A 4 -6.95 -13.81 -25.58
CA GLY A 4 -6.84 -13.04 -24.34
C GLY A 4 -6.20 -13.91 -23.27
N PHE A 5 -5.18 -13.37 -22.60
CA PHE A 5 -4.50 -14.00 -21.47
C PHE A 5 -5.49 -14.31 -20.34
N GLU A 6 -5.94 -15.56 -20.23
CA GLU A 6 -6.79 -16.00 -19.13
C GLU A 6 -5.95 -16.26 -17.87
N VAL A 7 -5.77 -15.22 -17.07
CA VAL A 7 -5.36 -15.36 -15.68
C VAL A 7 -6.60 -15.73 -14.86
N GLN A 8 -7.02 -17.00 -14.90
CA GLN A 8 -8.15 -17.47 -14.08
C GLN A 8 -7.69 -17.78 -12.66
N LYS A 9 -8.15 -16.98 -11.68
CA LYS A 9 -8.12 -17.39 -10.27
C LYS A 9 -9.15 -18.52 -10.11
N GLN A 10 -8.82 -19.57 -9.36
CA GLN A 10 -9.76 -20.68 -9.12
C GLN A 10 -11.12 -20.13 -8.66
N ASN A 11 -12.20 -20.57 -9.32
CA ASN A 11 -13.59 -20.14 -9.10
C ASN A 11 -13.94 -18.68 -9.44
N CYS A 12 -13.15 -17.99 -10.26
CA CYS A 12 -13.46 -16.64 -10.74
C CYS A 12 -13.42 -16.59 -12.28
N CYS A 13 -14.58 -16.41 -12.91
CA CYS A 13 -14.71 -16.21 -14.35
C CYS A 13 -14.68 -14.70 -14.66
N TRP A 14 -13.70 -14.27 -15.46
CA TRP A 14 -13.63 -12.89 -15.92
C TRP A 14 -14.57 -12.69 -17.10
N LEU A 15 -15.66 -11.93 -16.89
CA LEU A 15 -16.63 -11.63 -17.94
C LEU A 15 -16.10 -10.59 -18.95
N LEU A 16 -15.33 -9.62 -18.46
CA LEU A 16 -14.69 -8.56 -19.23
C LEU A 16 -13.47 -8.03 -18.48
N VAL A 17 -12.35 -7.81 -19.18
CA VAL A 17 -11.16 -7.14 -18.65
C VAL A 17 -10.65 -6.14 -19.67
N THR A 18 -10.40 -4.90 -19.24
CA THR A 18 -9.90 -3.84 -20.11
C THR A 18 -9.01 -2.85 -19.35
N HIS A 19 -8.03 -2.28 -20.05
CA HIS A 19 -7.19 -1.18 -19.59
C HIS A 19 -7.61 0.17 -20.20
N LYS A 20 -8.64 0.16 -21.07
CA LYS A 20 -9.20 1.33 -21.74
C LYS A 20 -10.45 1.81 -21.01
N PRO A 21 -10.86 3.08 -21.18
CA PRO A 21 -12.17 3.53 -20.74
C PRO A 21 -13.25 2.61 -21.30
N CYS A 22 -14.22 2.26 -20.46
CA CYS A 22 -15.26 1.30 -20.78
C CYS A 22 -16.61 2.02 -20.87
N VAL A 23 -17.43 1.65 -21.86
CA VAL A 23 -18.79 2.17 -22.03
C VAL A 23 -19.80 1.06 -21.79
N LYS A 24 -21.07 1.42 -21.55
CA LYS A 24 -22.13 0.46 -21.25
C LYS A 24 -22.26 -0.65 -22.29
N ASP A 25 -22.10 -0.33 -23.56
CA ASP A 25 -22.20 -1.30 -24.66
C ASP A 25 -21.12 -2.39 -24.61
N ASP A 26 -19.99 -2.16 -23.92
CA ASP A 26 -18.97 -3.18 -23.68
C ASP A 26 -19.40 -4.15 -22.57
N VAL A 27 -20.07 -3.63 -21.54
CA VAL A 27 -20.33 -4.34 -20.27
C VAL A 27 -21.64 -5.10 -20.30
N MET A 28 -22.69 -4.53 -20.90
CA MET A 28 -24.03 -5.15 -20.94
C MET A 28 -24.05 -6.52 -21.61
N PRO A 29 -23.34 -6.77 -22.74
CA PRO A 29 -23.27 -8.11 -23.33
C PRO A 29 -22.60 -9.13 -22.40
N ALA A 30 -21.62 -8.70 -21.60
CA ALA A 30 -20.92 -9.55 -20.64
C ALA A 30 -21.82 -9.88 -19.43
N LEU A 31 -22.54 -8.90 -18.90
CA LEU A 31 -23.49 -9.09 -17.80
C LEU A 31 -24.68 -9.97 -18.19
N ARG A 32 -25.22 -9.84 -19.40
CA ARG A 32 -26.32 -10.70 -19.88
C ARG A 32 -25.94 -12.18 -19.98
N LYS A 33 -24.64 -12.48 -20.13
CA LYS A 33 -24.10 -13.85 -20.14
C LYS A 33 -23.76 -14.37 -18.75
N ALA A 34 -23.82 -13.52 -17.72
CA ALA A 34 -23.47 -13.91 -16.36
C ALA A 34 -24.52 -14.86 -15.79
N THR A 35 -24.09 -16.07 -15.41
CA THR A 35 -24.94 -17.09 -14.79
C THR A 35 -24.90 -17.05 -13.26
N GLY A 36 -23.96 -16.30 -12.69
CA GLY A 36 -23.74 -16.19 -11.24
C GLY A 36 -23.68 -14.75 -10.75
N ASP A 37 -22.97 -14.55 -9.65
CA ASP A 37 -22.68 -13.22 -9.11
C ASP A 37 -21.61 -12.54 -9.96
N ALA A 38 -21.89 -11.31 -10.40
CA ALA A 38 -20.98 -10.49 -11.18
C ALA A 38 -20.61 -9.24 -10.38
N ILE A 39 -19.34 -8.87 -10.40
CA ILE A 39 -18.79 -7.73 -9.68
C ILE A 39 -18.08 -6.83 -10.67
N LEU A 40 -18.42 -5.54 -10.67
CA LEU A 40 -17.62 -4.52 -11.33
C LEU A 40 -16.44 -4.18 -10.43
N LYS A 41 -15.22 -4.33 -10.97
CA LYS A 41 -14.00 -4.04 -10.24
C LYS A 41 -13.09 -3.09 -11.00
N PHE A 42 -12.56 -2.09 -10.30
CA PHE A 42 -11.43 -1.28 -10.73
C PHE A 42 -10.25 -1.53 -9.77
N GLU A 43 -9.11 -1.92 -10.33
CA GLU A 43 -7.84 -2.06 -9.61
C GLU A 43 -6.80 -1.08 -10.19
N PRO A 44 -6.05 -0.36 -9.33
CA PRO A 44 -5.02 0.58 -9.76
C PRO A 44 -3.72 -0.17 -10.11
N LEU A 45 -2.68 0.57 -10.52
CA LEU A 45 -1.35 -0.02 -10.69
C LEU A 45 -0.86 -0.69 -9.40
N ILE A 46 -0.33 -1.90 -9.56
CA ILE A 46 0.49 -2.60 -8.56
C ILE A 46 1.83 -2.94 -9.23
N LEU A 47 2.94 -2.57 -8.58
CA LEU A 47 4.28 -2.84 -9.09
C LEU A 47 5.18 -3.37 -7.96
N HIS A 48 5.88 -4.47 -8.20
CA HIS A 48 6.91 -4.99 -7.30
C HIS A 48 8.29 -4.77 -7.91
N VAL A 49 9.19 -4.10 -7.19
CA VAL A 49 10.54 -3.75 -7.66
C VAL A 49 11.60 -4.31 -6.72
N GLN A 50 12.51 -5.13 -7.24
CA GLN A 50 13.62 -5.67 -6.46
C GLN A 50 14.74 -4.66 -6.46
N CYS A 51 15.14 -4.21 -5.26
CA CYS A 51 16.21 -3.25 -5.09
C CYS A 51 17.49 -4.00 -4.74
N ARG A 52 18.63 -3.50 -5.24
CA ARG A 52 19.94 -4.07 -4.95
C ARG A 52 20.31 -3.85 -3.48
N GLN A 53 20.06 -2.64 -2.97
CA GLN A 53 20.37 -2.25 -1.60
C GLN A 53 19.15 -1.61 -0.93
N LEU A 54 19.12 -1.64 0.41
CA LEU A 54 18.06 -1.00 1.19
C LEU A 54 17.95 0.52 0.96
N PRO A 55 19.07 1.28 0.84
CA PRO A 55 19.00 2.70 0.51
C PRO A 55 18.29 2.98 -0.82
N ASP A 56 18.57 2.19 -1.87
CA ASP A 56 17.90 2.31 -3.17
C ASP A 56 16.37 2.15 -3.01
N ALA A 57 15.95 1.19 -2.17
CA ALA A 57 14.55 0.95 -1.87
C ALA A 57 13.90 2.10 -1.09
N GLN A 58 14.64 2.75 -0.18
CA GLN A 58 14.16 3.90 0.58
C GLN A 58 13.94 5.13 -0.32
N ILE A 59 14.83 5.34 -1.29
CA ILE A 59 14.70 6.43 -2.28
C ILE A 59 13.48 6.16 -3.16
N LEU A 60 13.38 4.95 -3.72
CA LEU A 60 12.25 4.56 -4.55
C LEU A 60 10.92 4.60 -3.79
N HIS A 61 10.91 4.20 -2.52
CA HIS A 61 9.74 4.32 -1.63
C HIS A 61 9.33 5.78 -1.44
N SER A 62 10.27 6.68 -1.15
CA SER A 62 9.99 8.11 -1.00
C SER A 62 9.35 8.69 -2.27
N VAL A 63 9.93 8.38 -3.43
CA VAL A 63 9.37 8.75 -4.75
C VAL A 63 7.95 8.22 -4.93
N ALA A 64 7.68 6.97 -4.54
CA ALA A 64 6.36 6.37 -4.63
C ALA A 64 5.33 7.08 -3.73
N ILE A 65 5.69 7.39 -2.47
CA ILE A 65 4.82 8.11 -1.52
C ILE A 65 4.47 9.51 -2.06
N ASP A 66 5.47 10.25 -2.53
CA ASP A 66 5.31 11.60 -3.07
C ASP A 66 4.46 11.60 -4.34
N SER A 67 4.46 10.48 -5.07
CA SER A 67 3.67 10.29 -6.30
C SER A 67 2.23 9.79 -6.04
N GLY A 68 1.84 9.59 -4.77
CA GLY A 68 0.49 9.20 -4.39
C GLY A 68 0.27 7.69 -4.13
N PHE A 69 1.35 6.90 -4.09
CA PHE A 69 1.31 5.48 -3.74
C PHE A 69 1.57 5.26 -2.25
N ARG A 70 0.71 5.82 -1.39
CA ARG A 70 0.90 5.85 0.08
C ARG A 70 0.89 4.48 0.76
N ASN A 71 0.39 3.43 0.10
CA ASN A 71 0.33 2.06 0.61
C ASN A 71 1.52 1.22 0.17
N SER A 72 2.57 1.89 -0.31
CA SER A 72 3.83 1.27 -0.69
C SER A 72 4.63 0.88 0.54
N GLY A 73 5.34 -0.24 0.46
CA GLY A 73 6.11 -0.77 1.58
C GLY A 73 7.31 -1.60 1.12
N ILE A 74 8.36 -1.56 1.92
CA ILE A 74 9.59 -2.34 1.71
C ILE A 74 9.49 -3.61 2.55
N THR A 75 9.81 -4.76 1.95
CA THR A 75 9.98 -6.03 2.63
C THR A 75 11.42 -6.50 2.46
N VAL A 76 12.08 -6.82 3.57
CA VAL A 76 13.42 -7.42 3.56
C VAL A 76 13.26 -8.91 3.84
N GLY A 77 13.45 -9.71 2.80
CA GLY A 77 13.34 -11.17 2.88
C GLY A 77 14.61 -11.85 3.39
N LYS A 78 14.53 -13.18 3.53
CA LYS A 78 15.68 -14.04 3.82
C LYS A 78 16.80 -13.80 2.80
N ARG A 79 18.06 -13.88 3.24
CA ARG A 79 19.26 -13.60 2.42
C ARG A 79 19.37 -12.15 1.92
N GLY A 80 18.72 -11.19 2.60
CA GLY A 80 18.85 -9.76 2.30
C GLY A 80 18.12 -9.29 1.03
N LYS A 81 17.17 -10.07 0.51
CA LYS A 81 16.38 -9.67 -0.67
C LYS A 81 15.46 -8.51 -0.31
N THR A 82 15.77 -7.31 -0.80
CA THR A 82 14.95 -6.12 -0.59
C THR A 82 13.92 -5.98 -1.71
N MET A 83 12.64 -5.97 -1.34
CA MET A 83 11.51 -5.96 -2.25
C MET A 83 10.61 -4.76 -1.93
N LEU A 84 10.42 -3.85 -2.89
CA LEU A 84 9.46 -2.75 -2.75
C LEU A 84 8.15 -3.13 -3.43
N ALA A 85 7.04 -3.01 -2.71
CA ALA A 85 5.69 -3.06 -3.27
C ALA A 85 5.15 -1.64 -3.41
N ILE A 86 4.84 -1.22 -4.63
CA ILE A 86 4.24 0.08 -4.95
C ILE A 86 2.75 -0.12 -5.18
N ARG A 87 1.94 0.48 -4.31
CA ARG A 87 0.48 0.26 -4.25
C ARG A 87 -0.27 1.52 -3.86
N SER A 88 -1.54 1.58 -4.26
CA SER A 88 -2.48 2.64 -3.86
C SER A 88 -3.70 2.03 -3.15
N THR A 89 -4.43 2.85 -2.39
CA THR A 89 -5.76 2.51 -1.84
C THR A 89 -6.91 2.73 -2.82
N HIS A 90 -6.62 3.28 -4.01
CA HIS A 90 -7.67 3.58 -4.98
C HIS A 90 -8.31 2.29 -5.48
N GLY A 91 -9.61 2.08 -5.26
CA GLY A 91 -10.33 0.91 -5.77
C GLY A 91 -11.80 1.22 -6.02
N LEU A 92 -12.47 0.30 -6.70
CA LEU A 92 -13.93 0.20 -6.78
C LEU A 92 -14.27 -1.29 -6.88
N GLU A 93 -15.21 -1.75 -6.06
CA GLU A 93 -15.73 -3.11 -6.12
C GLU A 93 -17.22 -3.05 -5.81
N VAL A 94 -18.06 -3.40 -6.78
CA VAL A 94 -19.52 -3.27 -6.67
C VAL A 94 -20.20 -4.51 -7.26
N PRO A 95 -21.00 -5.25 -6.47
CA PRO A 95 -21.80 -6.35 -7.00
C PRO A 95 -22.91 -5.82 -7.90
N LEU A 96 -23.05 -6.39 -9.10
CA LEU A 96 -24.04 -6.02 -10.11
C LEU A 96 -25.15 -7.06 -10.27
N SER A 97 -24.81 -8.34 -10.15
CA SER A 97 -25.78 -9.44 -10.22
C SER A 97 -25.69 -10.35 -9.02
N HIS A 98 -26.81 -10.99 -8.69
CA HIS A 98 -26.88 -12.07 -7.71
C HIS A 98 -27.59 -13.27 -8.30
N LYS A 99 -26.95 -14.45 -8.30
CA LYS A 99 -27.47 -15.69 -8.89
C LYS A 99 -27.94 -15.51 -10.35
N GLY A 100 -27.15 -14.78 -11.14
CA GLY A 100 -27.46 -14.49 -12.55
C GLY A 100 -28.54 -13.41 -12.78
N LYS A 101 -29.22 -12.93 -11.72
CA LYS A 101 -30.17 -11.83 -11.83
C LYS A 101 -29.45 -10.49 -11.67
N LEU A 102 -29.61 -9.59 -12.64
CA LEU A 102 -29.14 -8.21 -12.52
C LEU A 102 -29.91 -7.49 -11.40
N MET A 103 -29.17 -6.92 -10.45
CA MET A 103 -29.72 -6.28 -9.23
C MET A 103 -29.74 -4.75 -9.31
N VAL A 104 -29.16 -4.18 -10.37
CA VAL A 104 -29.00 -2.74 -10.58
C VAL A 104 -29.64 -2.30 -11.89
N THR A 105 -29.97 -1.01 -12.01
CA THR A 105 -30.49 -0.45 -13.27
C THR A 105 -29.36 -0.13 -14.24
N GLU A 106 -29.67 0.00 -15.53
CA GLU A 106 -28.67 0.36 -16.54
C GLU A 106 -28.09 1.76 -16.30
N GLU A 107 -28.89 2.70 -15.80
CA GLU A 107 -28.44 4.05 -15.46
C GLU A 107 -27.41 4.03 -14.32
N TYR A 108 -27.58 3.11 -13.35
CA TYR A 108 -26.60 2.93 -12.28
C TYR A 108 -25.29 2.35 -12.83
N ILE A 109 -25.35 1.43 -13.80
CA ILE A 109 -24.17 0.91 -14.48
C ILE A 109 -23.42 2.03 -15.20
N ASP A 110 -24.13 2.88 -15.96
CA ASP A 110 -23.53 4.06 -16.61
C ASP A 110 -22.79 4.96 -15.60
N PHE A 111 -23.42 5.26 -14.46
CA PHE A 111 -22.81 6.03 -13.38
C PHE A 111 -21.57 5.36 -12.80
N LEU A 112 -21.62 4.06 -12.53
CA LEU A 112 -20.46 3.30 -12.03
C LEU A 112 -19.30 3.30 -13.03
N LEU A 113 -19.59 3.20 -14.33
CA LEU A 113 -18.58 3.25 -15.38
C LEU A 113 -17.92 4.62 -15.48
N GLN A 114 -18.69 5.70 -15.34
CA GLN A 114 -18.11 7.06 -15.25
C GLN A 114 -17.13 7.16 -14.07
N ILE A 115 -17.51 6.66 -12.89
CA ILE A 115 -16.61 6.61 -11.73
C ILE A 115 -15.39 5.77 -12.08
N ALA A 116 -15.55 4.52 -12.52
CA ALA A 116 -14.43 3.63 -12.83
C ALA A 116 -13.45 4.23 -13.84
N ASN A 117 -13.96 4.90 -14.88
CA ASN A 117 -13.14 5.60 -15.88
C ASN A 117 -12.39 6.79 -15.27
N GLN A 118 -13.04 7.60 -14.42
CA GLN A 118 -12.37 8.68 -13.70
C GLN A 118 -11.25 8.14 -12.78
N LYS A 119 -11.50 7.02 -12.10
CA LYS A 119 -10.50 6.34 -11.26
C LYS A 119 -9.31 5.84 -12.08
N MET A 120 -9.57 5.30 -13.28
CA MET A 120 -8.53 4.88 -14.22
C MET A 120 -7.69 6.05 -14.71
N GLU A 121 -8.32 7.18 -15.00
CA GLU A 121 -7.61 8.39 -15.44
C GLU A 121 -6.72 8.97 -14.33
N GLU A 122 -7.21 9.04 -13.09
CA GLU A 122 -6.41 9.43 -11.93
C GLU A 122 -5.25 8.44 -11.69
N ASN A 123 -5.48 7.14 -11.90
CA ASN A 123 -4.42 6.14 -11.82
C ASN A 123 -3.31 6.42 -12.85
N LYS A 124 -3.65 6.70 -14.11
CA LYS A 124 -2.66 7.07 -15.15
C LYS A 124 -1.83 8.30 -14.75
N LYS A 125 -2.48 9.35 -14.24
CA LYS A 125 -1.79 10.57 -13.78
C LYS A 125 -0.80 10.28 -12.65
N ARG A 126 -1.12 9.37 -11.73
CA ARG A 126 -0.19 8.94 -10.67
C ARG A 126 1.00 8.16 -11.22
N ILE A 127 0.76 7.30 -12.22
CA ILE A 127 1.82 6.54 -12.90
C ILE A 127 2.79 7.51 -13.59
N GLU A 128 2.28 8.49 -14.34
CA GLU A 128 3.10 9.51 -15.01
C GLU A 128 3.90 10.36 -14.01
N ARG A 129 3.25 10.81 -12.92
CA ARG A 129 3.95 11.53 -11.85
C ARG A 129 5.07 10.69 -11.25
N PHE A 130 4.80 9.43 -10.95
CA PHE A 130 5.80 8.50 -10.42
C PHE A 130 6.97 8.32 -11.36
N TYR A 131 6.69 8.15 -12.65
CA TYR A 131 7.73 8.03 -13.66
C TYR A 131 8.64 9.27 -13.70
N ASN A 132 8.05 10.48 -13.76
CA ASN A 132 8.81 11.74 -13.79
C ASN A 132 9.64 11.95 -12.51
N CYS A 133 9.03 11.71 -11.33
CA CYS A 133 9.75 11.82 -10.06
C CYS A 133 10.90 10.81 -9.95
N LEU A 134 10.72 9.60 -10.49
CA LEU A 134 11.77 8.59 -10.53
C LEU A 134 12.92 9.01 -11.44
N GLN A 135 12.64 9.52 -12.64
CA GLN A 135 13.67 10.03 -13.54
C GLN A 135 14.53 11.11 -12.86
N HIS A 136 13.89 12.09 -12.22
CA HIS A 136 14.61 13.14 -11.51
C HIS A 136 15.42 12.64 -10.30
N ALA A 137 14.92 11.63 -9.58
CA ALA A 137 15.67 11.03 -8.47
C ALA A 137 16.96 10.35 -8.97
N LEU A 138 16.87 9.62 -10.09
CA LEU A 138 18.01 8.96 -10.70
C LEU A 138 19.03 9.96 -11.26
N GLU A 139 18.59 11.03 -11.92
CA GLU A 139 19.46 12.11 -12.39
C GLU A 139 20.27 12.75 -11.26
N LYS A 140 19.62 13.05 -10.12
CA LYS A 140 20.30 13.62 -8.94
C LYS A 140 21.41 12.70 -8.41
N GLU A 141 21.19 11.39 -8.37
CA GLU A 141 22.23 10.45 -7.92
C GLU A 141 23.46 10.45 -8.84
N THR A 142 23.26 10.55 -10.16
CA THR A 142 24.39 10.58 -11.11
C THR A 142 25.28 11.80 -10.90
N ILE A 143 24.68 12.97 -10.66
CA ILE A 143 25.40 14.24 -10.42
C ILE A 143 26.12 14.19 -9.07
N THR A 144 25.49 13.63 -8.04
CA THR A 144 26.10 13.56 -6.69
C THR A 144 27.31 12.62 -6.65
N ASN A 145 27.34 11.59 -7.51
CA ASN A 145 28.45 10.66 -7.63
C ASN A 145 29.61 11.17 -8.50
N SER A 146 29.39 12.18 -9.35
CA SER A 146 30.44 12.76 -10.22
C SER A 146 31.30 13.84 -9.55
N TYR A 147 30.86 14.42 -8.42
CA TYR A 147 31.66 15.38 -7.66
C TYR A 147 32.31 14.71 -6.43
N PRO A 148 33.64 14.83 -6.23
CA PRO A 148 34.28 14.26 -5.06
C PRO A 148 33.75 14.95 -3.80
N LYS A 149 33.20 14.16 -2.86
CA LYS A 149 32.84 14.62 -1.51
C LYS A 149 34.09 15.22 -0.85
N LYS A 150 34.20 16.55 -0.82
CA LYS A 150 35.11 17.24 0.09
C LYS A 150 34.75 16.80 1.51
N LYS A 151 35.70 16.16 2.21
CA LYS A 151 35.61 15.89 3.64
C LYS A 151 35.47 17.22 4.39
N ILE A 152 34.25 17.62 4.70
CA ILE A 152 34.01 18.59 5.75
C ILE A 152 34.15 17.81 7.06
N LYS A 153 35.23 18.10 7.80
CA LYS A 153 35.37 17.70 9.20
C LYS A 153 34.34 18.51 10.00
N ASP A 154 33.19 17.92 10.29
CA ASP A 154 32.31 18.50 11.30
C ASP A 154 32.81 18.12 12.69
N LYS A 155 33.34 19.14 13.36
CA LYS A 155 33.58 19.14 14.80
C LYS A 155 32.23 19.01 15.51
N ASN A 156 32.25 18.18 16.55
CA ASN A 156 31.28 18.08 17.62
C ASN A 156 30.44 19.35 17.86
N ASN A 157 29.12 19.19 17.84
CA ASN A 157 28.28 19.76 18.90
C ASN A 157 26.99 18.94 19.03
N SER A 158 26.97 18.13 20.10
CA SER A 158 25.77 17.55 20.67
C SER A 158 24.98 18.67 21.34
N SER A 159 23.85 19.04 20.77
CA SER A 159 22.81 19.78 21.47
C SER A 159 21.47 19.37 20.87
N TYR A 160 20.63 18.72 21.68
CA TYR A 160 19.16 18.87 21.80
C TYR A 160 18.57 17.69 22.59
N THR A 161 18.97 17.52 23.86
CA THR A 161 18.10 16.87 24.84
C THR A 161 17.00 17.84 25.26
N ARG A 162 15.80 17.65 24.73
CA ARG A 162 14.59 18.39 25.16
C ARG A 162 14.09 17.80 26.48
N LYS A 163 14.74 18.13 27.61
CA LYS A 163 14.20 17.86 28.95
C LYS A 163 13.08 18.86 29.25
N LYS A 164 11.86 18.35 29.37
CA LYS A 164 10.65 19.10 29.76
C LYS A 164 10.74 19.40 31.27
N LYS A 165 11.00 20.66 31.62
CA LYS A 165 11.03 21.19 32.99
C LYS A 165 9.60 21.22 33.54
N ARG A 166 9.29 20.42 34.56
CA ARG A 166 8.07 20.58 35.38
C ARG A 166 8.50 21.29 36.67
N ASN A 167 7.89 22.45 36.95
CA ASN A 167 8.03 23.13 38.23
C ASN A 167 7.17 22.43 39.30
N PRO A 168 7.59 22.37 40.58
CA PRO A 168 6.78 21.85 41.66
C PRO A 168 6.11 22.99 42.44
N GLU A 169 4.77 22.98 42.54
CA GLU A 169 4.06 23.62 43.65
C GLU A 169 2.90 22.73 44.15
N ALA A 170 3.00 22.40 45.44
CA ALA A 170 2.07 21.89 46.45
C ALA A 170 0.70 21.29 46.07
N ALA A 171 0.47 20.05 46.52
CA ALA A 171 -0.70 19.69 47.34
C ALA A 171 -0.47 18.35 48.08
N HIS A 172 -0.89 18.31 49.35
CA HIS A 172 -0.74 17.24 50.34
C HIS A 172 -1.40 15.90 49.99
N GLY A 173 -0.80 14.80 50.47
CA GLY A 173 -1.43 13.49 50.63
C GLY A 173 -0.46 12.45 51.17
N LYS A 174 -0.73 11.90 52.35
CA LYS A 174 0.12 11.04 53.20
C LYS A 174 0.06 9.55 52.81
N CYS A 175 1.00 8.79 53.42
CA CYS A 175 1.17 7.33 53.58
C CYS A 175 1.94 6.62 52.45
N ILE A 176 3.10 5.95 52.63
CA ILE A 176 3.79 5.13 53.67
C ILE A 176 3.99 3.70 53.09
N THR A 177 5.29 3.30 53.02
CA THR A 177 5.92 1.94 53.00
C THR A 177 5.55 0.96 51.85
N GLU A 178 6.43 0.10 51.30
CA GLU A 178 7.78 -0.37 51.63
C GLU A 178 8.35 -1.14 50.40
N GLU A 179 9.68 -1.04 50.20
CA GLU A 179 10.68 -2.10 49.89
C GLU A 179 10.40 -3.20 48.83
N ASN A 180 11.21 -3.26 47.75
CA ASN A 180 12.39 -4.15 47.53
C ASN A 180 11.95 -5.51 46.93
N ASP A 181 12.64 -6.25 46.05
CA ASP A 181 13.97 -6.20 45.44
C ASP A 181 13.99 -7.21 44.25
N GLU A 182 14.98 -7.05 43.38
CA GLU A 182 15.75 -8.06 42.61
C GLU A 182 15.11 -8.99 41.53
N ASP A 183 15.58 -8.76 40.29
CA ASP A 183 16.30 -9.65 39.36
C ASP A 183 15.97 -11.17 39.25
N CYS A 184 15.73 -11.64 38.01
CA CYS A 184 16.66 -12.49 37.22
C CYS A 184 15.94 -13.25 36.07
N GLU A 185 16.61 -13.20 34.92
CA GLU A 185 16.66 -14.10 33.75
C GLU A 185 15.81 -15.40 33.74
N ASN A 186 15.16 -15.67 32.58
CA ASN A 186 15.56 -16.77 31.68
C ASN A 186 14.73 -16.78 30.38
N ASP A 187 15.42 -17.14 29.29
CA ASP A 187 14.89 -17.52 27.98
C ASP A 187 13.89 -18.67 28.08
N ASP A 188 12.81 -18.62 27.29
CA ASP A 188 12.27 -19.80 26.57
C ASP A 188 11.22 -19.36 25.52
N ASP A 189 11.39 -19.89 24.31
CA ASP A 189 10.44 -19.88 23.18
C ASP A 189 9.03 -20.32 23.62
N PRO A 190 7.95 -19.74 23.05
CA PRO A 190 7.14 -20.63 22.21
C PRO A 190 6.47 -19.94 21.02
N GLY A 191 6.49 -20.63 19.87
CA GLY A 191 5.52 -20.42 18.81
C GLY A 191 4.09 -20.61 19.30
N ILE A 192 3.22 -19.61 19.10
CA ILE A 192 1.79 -19.74 19.33
C ILE A 192 1.01 -19.01 18.22
N SER A 193 0.30 -19.85 17.44
CA SER A 193 -0.88 -19.51 16.66
C SER A 193 -1.94 -18.88 17.58
N ILE A 194 -2.36 -17.64 17.29
CA ILE A 194 -3.51 -17.03 17.96
C ILE A 194 -4.62 -16.81 16.95
N THR A 195 -5.54 -17.77 16.90
CA THR A 195 -6.90 -17.62 16.38
C THR A 195 -7.68 -16.69 17.32
N ILE A 196 -7.90 -15.46 16.86
CA ILE A 196 -8.73 -14.46 17.53
C ILE A 196 -10.17 -14.68 17.04
N PHE A 197 -11.01 -15.39 17.81
CA PHE A 197 -12.47 -15.16 17.99
C PHE A 197 -13.03 -16.21 18.99
N PRO A 198 -13.76 -15.83 20.05
CA PRO A 198 -14.46 -16.78 20.90
C PRO A 198 -15.73 -17.31 20.21
N LYS A 199 -15.98 -18.61 20.34
CA LYS A 199 -17.25 -19.26 20.03
C LYS A 199 -18.15 -19.29 21.26
N ASP A 200 -19.37 -18.82 21.04
CA ASP A 200 -20.65 -19.24 21.61
C ASP A 200 -21.00 -18.88 23.07
N TYR A 201 -22.01 -18.01 23.18
CA TYR A 201 -23.30 -18.31 23.84
C TYR A 201 -24.43 -17.85 22.93
#